data_AF-A0A857JS97-F1
#
_entry.id   AF-A0A857JS97-F1
#
_cell.length_a   1.000
_cell.length_b   1.000
_cell.length_c   1.000
_cell.angle_alpha   90.00
_cell.angle_beta   90.00
_cell.angle_gamma   90.00
#
_symmetry.space_group_name_H-M   'P 1'
#
loop_
_entity.id
_entity.type
_entity.pdbx_description
1 polymer ?
#
loop_
_entity_poly.entity_id
_entity_poly.type
_entity_poly.pdbx_seq_one_letter_code
_entity_poly.pdbx_strand_id
1 'polypeptide(L)'
;MWNLRFIIVITLLFITPFSALAHHGSSGQFDTSKTVEMSGKVTRIKLVNPHSYVYFDSTDEDGVVTNKRCELQSGSLLKRHGWNAEMFAIGSQITILGSPDRTDPTTCYMSQVTFENGITASRNSYFNDDGSLTDEESIEAQEEEQETKLARVLIREDGTPNIEGNWSWVREERRGGGGAPPSIELTPAGEAAVKGAASEENPRYQCKATNIIMDWWFDGLVNVITQTDSTIELKYGFMNIERTIYLDGREMSADYKPSRAGFSTGQWQGDTLVVTTTGFDEGWIMAPMGSERMGSDRMPEGKHEGGDRPEFKDGEKSSKRPPGGPPSPAKNSTQLTVTEYFTLDDEGKVLNRKYTLTDPLYLEAPISGSDKVTFTLDDYEDYACDDLTTEREPTIFQDKVDTDSTKQSGLMNTLYSLEDSTVGTVISSTEWGYPIVLSLHAIGMAILVGVSLMLTIRVLGFASSIPVTTMAPYWRVAQGGFVVNLFSGIALFCGSASEMYFNWAFRIKIVLVFVGLFLTWWLVKICIKRSDQVSKVQARLAAVTTLIWVLAIIAGRLIGYWS
;
A
#
# COMPACT_ATOMS: atom_id res chain seq x y z
N MET A 1 -38.67 -14.02 26.72
CA MET A 1 -37.92 -15.04 25.96
C MET A 1 -38.00 -14.87 24.42
N TRP A 2 -38.88 -14.02 23.87
CA TRP A 2 -38.97 -13.77 22.41
C TRP A 2 -37.78 -12.96 21.84
N ASN A 3 -37.12 -12.13 22.66
CA ASN A 3 -36.15 -11.14 22.17
C ASN A 3 -34.75 -11.70 21.85
N LEU A 4 -34.41 -12.90 22.32
CA LEU A 4 -33.07 -13.47 22.13
C LEU A 4 -32.92 -14.15 20.76
N ARG A 5 -34.01 -14.75 20.25
CA ARG A 5 -34.01 -15.45 18.95
C ARG A 5 -33.94 -14.48 17.77
N PHE A 6 -34.50 -13.28 17.90
CA PHE A 6 -34.44 -12.24 16.87
C PHE A 6 -33.04 -11.63 16.74
N ILE A 7 -32.32 -11.50 17.85
CA ILE A 7 -30.93 -11.03 17.88
C ILE A 7 -30.02 -12.04 17.18
N ILE A 8 -30.15 -13.35 17.48
CA ILE A 8 -29.32 -14.39 16.88
C ILE A 8 -29.49 -14.48 15.35
N VAL A 9 -30.72 -14.32 14.84
CA VAL A 9 -30.98 -14.34 13.38
C VAL A 9 -30.40 -13.11 12.68
N ILE A 10 -30.48 -11.94 13.30
CA ILE A 10 -29.83 -10.72 12.77
C ILE A 10 -28.31 -10.87 12.84
N THR A 11 -27.75 -11.42 13.92
CA THR A 11 -26.30 -11.64 14.04
C THR A 11 -25.79 -12.64 13.00
N LEU A 12 -26.55 -13.70 12.66
CA LEU A 12 -26.17 -14.69 11.64
C LEU A 12 -26.23 -14.15 10.20
N LEU A 13 -27.08 -13.16 9.92
CA LEU A 13 -27.19 -12.53 8.59
C LEU A 13 -26.03 -11.58 8.26
N PHE A 14 -25.19 -11.21 9.24
CA PHE A 14 -24.01 -10.37 9.07
C PHE A 14 -22.69 -11.16 8.97
N ILE A 15 -22.71 -12.51 8.91
CA ILE A 15 -21.50 -13.37 8.96
C ILE A 15 -21.15 -14.00 7.59
N THR A 16 -21.73 -13.56 6.48
CA THR A 16 -21.32 -14.07 5.14
C THR A 16 -20.35 -13.12 4.45
N PRO A 17 -19.04 -13.38 4.45
CA PRO A 17 -18.12 -12.68 3.56
C PRO A 17 -18.32 -13.22 2.13
N PHE A 18 -18.61 -12.33 1.18
CA PHE A 18 -18.38 -12.60 -0.23
C PHE A 18 -16.97 -12.13 -0.53
N SER A 19 -16.10 -13.05 -0.92
CA SER A 19 -14.74 -12.71 -1.39
C SER A 19 -14.83 -12.14 -2.81
N ALA A 20 -14.42 -10.89 -2.98
CA ALA A 20 -14.13 -10.33 -4.30
C ALA A 20 -12.76 -10.82 -4.79
N LEU A 21 -12.64 -11.07 -6.09
CA LEU A 21 -11.41 -11.49 -6.78
C LEU A 21 -10.49 -10.28 -7.02
N ALA A 22 -9.26 -10.30 -6.49
CA ALA A 22 -8.20 -9.35 -6.87
C ALA A 22 -6.81 -10.01 -6.92
N HIS A 23 -5.93 -9.45 -7.75
CA HIS A 23 -4.68 -10.02 -8.27
C HIS A 23 -3.61 -8.92 -8.38
N HIS A 24 -2.33 -9.20 -8.06
CA HIS A 24 -1.29 -8.15 -7.98
C HIS A 24 0.05 -8.54 -8.64
N GLY A 25 0.15 -8.19 -9.92
CA GLY A 25 1.23 -7.33 -10.44
C GLY A 25 0.56 -6.11 -11.08
N SER A 26 1.28 -5.18 -11.70
CA SER A 26 0.62 -4.18 -12.55
C SER A 26 -0.26 -4.83 -13.64
N SER A 27 0.05 -6.06 -14.07
CA SER A 27 -0.80 -6.87 -14.96
C SER A 27 -2.13 -7.30 -14.35
N GLY A 28 -2.25 -7.20 -13.02
CA GLY A 28 -3.48 -7.48 -12.32
C GLY A 28 -4.40 -6.27 -12.26
N GLN A 29 -3.89 -5.19 -11.67
CA GLN A 29 -4.47 -3.84 -11.77
C GLN A 29 -4.92 -3.50 -13.20
N PHE A 30 -3.95 -3.61 -14.09
CA PHE A 30 -3.94 -3.00 -15.40
C PHE A 30 -3.82 -4.05 -16.50
N ASP A 31 -4.48 -3.77 -17.62
CA ASP A 31 -4.37 -4.59 -18.82
C ASP A 31 -3.09 -4.23 -19.57
N THR A 32 -1.96 -4.81 -19.16
CA THR A 32 -0.64 -4.57 -19.77
C THR A 32 -0.51 -5.07 -21.21
N SER A 33 -1.55 -5.69 -21.78
CA SER A 33 -1.64 -6.02 -23.20
C SER A 33 -2.20 -4.87 -24.05
N LYS A 34 -2.73 -3.84 -23.41
CA LYS A 34 -3.33 -2.66 -24.05
C LYS A 34 -2.58 -1.40 -23.66
N THR A 35 -2.68 -0.41 -24.54
CA THR A 35 -2.19 0.95 -24.29
C THR A 35 -3.35 1.91 -24.54
N VAL A 36 -3.52 2.87 -23.63
CA VAL A 36 -4.44 3.99 -23.76
C VAL A 36 -3.64 5.28 -23.70
N GLU A 37 -4.14 6.28 -24.42
CA GLU A 37 -3.67 7.66 -24.33
C GLU A 37 -4.67 8.46 -23.51
N MET A 38 -4.17 9.21 -22.53
CA MET A 38 -4.97 10.09 -21.69
C MET A 38 -4.33 11.46 -21.64
N SER A 39 -5.06 12.49 -22.02
CA SER A 39 -4.58 13.87 -22.01
C SER A 39 -5.43 14.72 -21.06
N GLY A 40 -4.79 15.63 -20.34
CA GLY A 40 -5.49 16.56 -19.46
C GLY A 40 -4.57 17.53 -18.72
N LYS A 41 -5.18 18.36 -17.88
CA LYS A 41 -4.46 19.35 -17.08
C LYS A 41 -4.07 18.78 -15.73
N VAL A 42 -2.81 18.88 -15.35
CA VAL A 42 -2.34 18.39 -14.06
C VAL A 42 -3.10 19.06 -12.92
N THR A 43 -3.59 18.26 -11.97
CA THR A 43 -4.21 18.75 -10.73
C THR A 43 -3.35 18.45 -9.52
N ARG A 44 -2.56 17.38 -9.54
CA ARG A 44 -1.69 16.98 -8.41
C ARG A 44 -0.63 15.95 -8.82
N ILE A 45 0.48 15.90 -8.09
CA ILE A 45 1.47 14.82 -8.12
C ILE A 45 1.76 14.36 -6.69
N LYS A 46 1.85 13.05 -6.46
CA LYS A 46 2.31 12.44 -5.20
C LYS A 46 3.55 11.59 -5.48
N LEU A 47 4.72 12.07 -5.06
CA LEU A 47 6.00 11.33 -5.15
C LEU A 47 6.23 10.48 -3.89
N VAL A 48 5.49 9.37 -3.80
CA VAL A 48 5.43 8.48 -2.63
C VAL A 48 5.81 7.04 -2.98
N ASN A 49 6.05 6.22 -1.97
CA ASN A 49 6.35 4.79 -2.10
C ASN A 49 5.11 3.96 -1.71
N PRO A 50 4.88 2.75 -2.27
CA PRO A 50 5.73 2.06 -3.25
C PRO A 50 5.64 2.64 -4.66
N HIS A 51 4.54 3.32 -5.02
CA HIS A 51 4.34 3.91 -6.34
C HIS A 51 3.80 5.35 -6.22
N SER A 52 4.30 6.23 -7.09
CA SER A 52 3.87 7.61 -7.19
C SER A 52 2.64 7.75 -8.10
N TYR A 53 1.89 8.85 -7.96
CA TYR A 53 0.67 9.09 -8.75
C TYR A 53 0.58 10.53 -9.25
N VAL A 54 0.29 10.68 -10.55
CA VAL A 54 -0.11 11.96 -11.15
C VAL A 54 -1.62 11.97 -11.34
N TYR A 55 -2.25 13.09 -10.99
CA TYR A 55 -3.68 13.35 -11.14
C TYR A 55 -3.88 14.48 -12.15
N PHE A 56 -4.89 14.35 -13.01
CA PHE A 56 -5.15 15.32 -14.06
C PHE A 56 -6.60 15.30 -14.52
N ASP A 57 -7.09 16.45 -14.96
CA ASP A 57 -8.44 16.63 -15.48
C ASP A 57 -8.42 16.50 -17.00
N SER A 58 -9.07 15.45 -17.51
CA SER A 58 -9.23 15.17 -18.93
C SER A 58 -10.61 15.64 -19.40
N THR A 59 -10.65 16.43 -20.47
CA THR A 59 -11.91 16.93 -21.04
C THR A 59 -12.19 16.18 -22.33
N ASP A 60 -13.37 15.57 -22.45
CA ASP A 60 -13.80 14.88 -23.68
C ASP A 60 -14.39 15.85 -24.73
N GLU A 61 -14.79 15.30 -25.87
CA GLU A 61 -15.37 16.07 -26.99
C GLU A 61 -16.68 16.78 -26.62
N ASP A 62 -17.41 16.25 -25.62
CA ASP A 62 -18.66 16.80 -25.12
C ASP A 62 -18.41 17.88 -24.03
N GLY A 63 -17.14 18.15 -23.70
CA GLY A 63 -16.75 19.13 -22.68
C GLY A 63 -16.87 18.61 -21.24
N VAL A 64 -17.07 17.31 -21.05
CA VAL A 64 -17.14 16.68 -19.72
C VAL A 64 -15.73 16.51 -19.18
N VAL A 65 -15.50 17.06 -17.99
CA VAL A 65 -14.22 16.94 -17.29
C VAL A 65 -14.25 15.70 -16.40
N THR A 66 -13.32 14.79 -16.63
CA THR A 66 -13.10 13.58 -15.83
C THR A 66 -11.73 13.68 -15.15
N ASN A 67 -11.72 13.60 -13.81
CA ASN A 67 -10.46 13.46 -13.07
C ASN A 67 -9.90 12.05 -13.31
N LYS A 68 -8.63 11.98 -13.68
CA LYS A 68 -7.90 10.76 -13.97
C LYS A 68 -6.65 10.70 -13.11
N ARG A 69 -6.17 9.49 -12.82
CA ARG A 69 -4.87 9.29 -12.15
C ARG A 69 -4.06 8.21 -12.85
N CYS A 70 -2.75 8.41 -12.94
CA CYS A 70 -1.86 7.37 -13.45
C CYS A 70 -0.74 7.08 -12.47
N GLU A 71 -0.41 5.80 -12.33
CA GLU A 71 0.66 5.28 -11.49
C GLU A 71 2.02 5.41 -12.19
N LEU A 72 3.02 5.91 -11.47
CA LEU A 72 4.42 6.06 -11.88
C LEU A 72 5.32 5.10 -11.07
N GLN A 73 6.65 5.20 -11.23
CA GLN A 73 7.60 4.44 -10.40
C GLN A 73 7.52 4.85 -8.91
N SER A 74 8.29 4.17 -8.06
CA SER A 74 8.49 4.58 -6.67
C SER A 74 8.99 6.03 -6.58
N GLY A 75 8.51 6.76 -5.57
CA GLY A 75 8.87 8.16 -5.39
C GLY A 75 10.38 8.35 -5.18
N SER A 76 11.04 7.42 -4.50
CA SER A 76 12.49 7.44 -4.32
C SER A 76 13.23 7.27 -5.65
N LEU A 77 12.83 6.31 -6.49
CA LEU A 77 13.46 6.10 -7.80
C LEU A 77 13.26 7.31 -8.73
N LEU A 78 12.05 7.86 -8.77
CA LEU A 78 11.75 9.05 -9.56
C LEU A 78 12.63 10.24 -9.16
N LYS A 79 12.76 10.52 -7.85
CA LYS A 79 13.61 11.61 -7.35
C LYS A 79 15.08 11.42 -7.74
N ARG A 80 15.61 10.19 -7.63
CA ARG A 80 16.98 9.88 -8.06
C ARG A 80 17.18 10.06 -9.56
N HIS A 81 16.14 9.78 -10.35
CA HIS A 81 16.12 10.04 -11.79
C HIS A 81 15.87 11.53 -12.12
N GLY A 82 15.95 12.44 -11.14
CA GLY A 82 15.76 13.88 -11.34
C GLY A 82 14.30 14.34 -11.46
N TRP A 83 13.32 13.43 -11.36
CA TRP A 83 11.92 13.82 -11.41
C TRP A 83 11.54 14.59 -10.15
N ASN A 84 10.83 15.70 -10.33
CA ASN A 84 10.35 16.51 -9.22
C ASN A 84 8.91 16.98 -9.47
N ALA A 85 8.29 17.51 -8.42
CA ALA A 85 6.90 17.95 -8.49
C ALA A 85 6.69 19.16 -9.41
N GLU A 86 7.72 19.98 -9.64
CA GLU A 86 7.63 21.20 -10.45
C GLU A 86 7.42 20.89 -11.94
N MET A 87 7.93 19.74 -12.42
CA MET A 87 7.65 19.21 -13.76
C MET A 87 6.15 18.97 -14.01
N PHE A 88 5.39 18.74 -12.94
CA PHE A 88 3.95 18.55 -12.95
C PHE A 88 3.23 19.80 -12.42
N ALA A 89 3.58 20.97 -12.96
CA ALA A 89 2.96 22.23 -12.57
C ALA A 89 1.43 22.17 -12.68
N ILE A 90 0.72 22.54 -11.62
CA ILE A 90 -0.74 22.48 -11.60
C ILE A 90 -1.31 23.36 -12.72
N GLY A 91 -2.20 22.78 -13.52
CA GLY A 91 -2.84 23.39 -14.67
C GLY A 91 -2.10 23.19 -16.00
N SER A 92 -0.87 22.68 -15.99
CA SER A 92 -0.12 22.38 -17.21
C SER A 92 -0.74 21.22 -17.97
N GLN A 93 -0.65 21.26 -19.29
CA GLN A 93 -1.11 20.16 -20.12
C GLN A 93 -0.14 18.97 -20.04
N ILE A 94 -0.67 17.76 -19.89
CA ILE A 94 0.08 16.51 -20.05
C ILE A 94 -0.67 15.54 -20.96
N THR A 95 0.08 14.65 -21.59
CA THR A 95 -0.41 13.50 -22.35
C THR A 95 0.30 12.25 -21.88
N ILE A 96 -0.45 11.27 -21.39
CA ILE A 96 0.09 10.03 -20.85
C ILE A 96 -0.28 8.87 -21.76
N LEU A 97 0.72 8.05 -22.11
CA LEU A 97 0.51 6.70 -22.58
C LEU A 97 0.67 5.74 -21.40
N GLY A 98 -0.23 4.77 -21.29
CA GLY A 98 -0.17 3.79 -20.23
C GLY A 98 -1.09 2.60 -20.46
N SER A 99 -0.95 1.59 -19.63
CA SER A 99 -1.88 0.47 -19.62
C SER A 99 -3.14 0.84 -18.82
N PRO A 100 -4.35 0.66 -19.37
CA PRO A 100 -5.57 1.00 -18.65
C PRO A 100 -5.79 0.04 -17.50
N ASP A 101 -6.43 0.52 -16.44
CA ASP A 101 -6.96 -0.37 -15.40
C ASP A 101 -8.05 -1.26 -15.99
N ARG A 102 -8.15 -2.48 -15.48
CA ARG A 102 -9.11 -3.47 -15.98
C ARG A 102 -10.56 -3.11 -15.64
N THR A 103 -10.76 -2.27 -14.62
CA THR A 103 -12.06 -1.97 -14.01
C THR A 103 -12.37 -0.48 -13.96
N ASP A 104 -11.35 0.38 -13.82
CA ASP A 104 -11.52 1.83 -13.70
C ASP A 104 -10.99 2.59 -14.95
N PRO A 105 -11.86 3.13 -15.81
CA PRO A 105 -11.42 3.84 -17.03
C PRO A 105 -10.74 5.19 -16.75
N THR A 106 -10.68 5.64 -15.49
CA THR A 106 -10.01 6.87 -15.08
C THR A 106 -8.58 6.64 -14.58
N THR A 107 -8.15 5.38 -14.48
CA THR A 107 -6.82 5.03 -13.96
C THR A 107 -5.94 4.36 -15.00
N CYS A 108 -4.63 4.59 -14.90
CA CYS A 108 -3.67 3.94 -15.78
C CYS A 108 -2.33 3.64 -15.11
N TYR A 109 -1.62 2.66 -15.67
CA TYR A 109 -0.22 2.39 -15.36
C TYR A 109 0.65 3.08 -16.41
N MET A 110 1.31 4.19 -16.04
CA MET A 110 1.99 5.07 -16.97
C MET A 110 3.21 4.39 -17.61
N SER A 111 3.30 4.36 -18.93
CA SER A 111 4.52 3.97 -19.65
C SER A 111 5.31 5.19 -20.10
N GLN A 112 4.63 6.25 -20.52
CA GLN A 112 5.23 7.48 -21.02
C GLN A 112 4.34 8.69 -20.67
N VAL A 113 4.96 9.84 -20.45
CA VAL A 113 4.30 11.14 -20.28
C VAL A 113 4.95 12.16 -21.20
N THR A 114 4.11 12.99 -21.82
CA THR A 114 4.51 14.17 -22.58
C THR A 114 4.03 15.40 -21.84
N PHE A 115 4.95 16.30 -21.51
CA PHE A 115 4.71 17.55 -20.80
C PHE A 115 4.36 18.68 -21.77
N GLU A 116 3.79 19.76 -21.23
CA GLU A 116 3.37 20.95 -22.01
C GLU A 116 4.53 21.61 -22.76
N ASN A 117 5.74 21.53 -22.21
CA ASN A 117 6.96 22.03 -22.85
C ASN A 117 7.44 21.15 -24.05
N GLY A 118 6.71 20.09 -24.38
CA GLY A 118 7.01 19.16 -25.48
C GLY A 118 7.97 18.03 -25.12
N ILE A 119 8.46 17.98 -23.87
CA ILE A 119 9.33 16.89 -23.41
C ILE A 119 8.50 15.62 -23.25
N THR A 120 8.97 14.51 -23.83
CA THR A 120 8.35 13.18 -23.68
C THR A 120 9.29 12.25 -22.92
N ALA A 121 8.90 11.86 -21.72
CA ALA A 121 9.66 10.99 -20.82
C ALA A 121 8.99 9.63 -20.66
N SER A 122 9.77 8.55 -20.72
CA SER A 122 9.28 7.24 -20.29
C SER A 122 9.26 7.16 -18.77
N ARG A 123 8.56 6.18 -18.20
CA ARG A 123 8.55 5.92 -16.74
C ARG A 123 9.92 5.71 -16.09
N ASN A 124 10.97 5.51 -16.90
CA ASN A 124 12.34 5.28 -16.46
C ASN A 124 13.32 6.37 -16.91
N SER A 125 12.87 7.43 -17.59
CA SER A 125 13.74 8.51 -18.07
C SER A 125 14.46 9.22 -16.91
N TYR A 126 15.61 9.84 -17.23
CA TYR A 126 16.39 10.68 -16.32
C TYR A 126 16.25 12.15 -16.72
N PHE A 127 16.33 13.02 -15.73
CA PHE A 127 16.26 14.47 -15.89
C PHE A 127 17.47 15.15 -15.24
N ASN A 128 17.96 16.18 -15.91
CA ASN A 128 18.95 17.10 -15.34
C ASN A 128 18.26 18.10 -14.40
N ASP A 129 19.04 18.79 -13.56
CA ASP A 129 18.53 19.81 -12.61
C ASP A 129 17.75 20.96 -13.27
N ASP A 130 18.00 21.21 -14.56
CA ASP A 130 17.28 22.23 -15.35
C ASP A 130 15.96 21.74 -15.95
N GLY A 131 15.58 20.48 -15.69
CA GLY A 131 14.36 19.85 -16.18
C GLY A 131 14.42 19.36 -17.62
N SER A 132 15.59 19.40 -18.27
CA SER A 132 15.81 18.73 -19.55
C SER A 132 15.96 17.22 -19.38
N LEU A 133 15.58 16.45 -20.42
CA LEU A 133 15.90 15.03 -20.46
C LEU A 133 17.40 14.86 -20.59
N THR A 134 17.95 13.95 -19.80
CA THR A 134 19.34 13.52 -19.94
C THR A 134 19.44 12.69 -21.23
N ASP A 135 20.24 13.14 -22.19
CA ASP A 135 20.52 12.39 -23.43
C ASP A 135 21.31 11.12 -23.09
N GLU A 136 21.12 10.02 -23.84
CA GLU A 136 21.79 8.72 -23.57
C GLU A 136 23.32 8.88 -23.41
N GLU A 137 23.95 9.72 -24.25
CA GLU A 137 25.39 10.01 -24.20
C GLU A 137 25.81 10.77 -22.92
N SER A 138 24.90 11.55 -22.33
CA SER A 138 25.12 12.24 -21.06
C SER A 138 24.79 11.39 -19.83
N ILE A 139 23.89 10.40 -19.96
CA ILE A 139 23.71 9.33 -18.96
C ILE A 139 25.00 8.51 -18.91
N GLU A 140 25.51 8.08 -20.07
CA GLU A 140 26.80 7.37 -20.17
C GLU A 140 27.95 8.22 -19.61
N ALA A 141 28.00 9.53 -19.89
CA ALA A 141 29.04 10.41 -19.33
C ALA A 141 28.88 10.69 -17.82
N GLN A 142 27.65 10.74 -17.28
CA GLN A 142 27.40 10.84 -15.85
C GLN A 142 27.72 9.52 -15.13
N GLU A 143 27.39 8.39 -15.75
CA GLU A 143 27.80 7.05 -15.30
C GLU A 143 29.33 6.91 -15.34
N GLU A 144 30.02 7.42 -16.38
CA GLU A 144 31.48 7.49 -16.47
C GLU A 144 32.08 8.46 -15.44
N GLU A 145 31.49 9.63 -15.19
CA GLU A 145 31.97 10.58 -14.18
C GLU A 145 31.76 10.04 -12.76
N GLN A 146 30.64 9.33 -12.53
CA GLN A 146 30.38 8.57 -11.32
C GLN A 146 31.41 7.43 -11.20
N GLU A 147 31.65 6.63 -12.23
CA GLU A 147 32.72 5.62 -12.30
C GLU A 147 34.10 6.21 -11.98
N THR A 148 34.40 7.42 -12.44
CA THR A 148 35.68 8.09 -12.21
C THR A 148 35.81 8.59 -10.76
N LYS A 149 34.69 8.96 -10.12
CA LYS A 149 34.62 9.36 -8.69
C LYS A 149 34.54 8.16 -7.73
N LEU A 150 34.23 6.97 -8.23
CA LEU A 150 34.05 5.72 -7.48
C LEU A 150 35.36 4.99 -7.10
N ALA A 151 36.48 5.70 -7.00
CA ALA A 151 37.74 5.12 -6.53
C ALA A 151 37.59 4.66 -5.06
N ARG A 152 37.21 3.39 -4.87
CA ARG A 152 37.03 2.76 -3.56
C ARG A 152 38.27 1.95 -3.17
N VAL A 153 38.48 1.84 -1.88
CA VAL A 153 39.44 0.90 -1.32
C VAL A 153 38.88 -0.51 -1.53
N LEU A 154 39.53 -1.33 -2.35
CA LEU A 154 39.05 -2.68 -2.71
C LEU A 154 39.34 -3.73 -1.62
N ILE A 155 40.43 -3.55 -0.89
CA ILE A 155 40.91 -4.45 0.15
C ILE A 155 41.06 -3.66 1.44
N ARG A 156 40.46 -4.13 2.52
CA ARG A 156 40.57 -3.53 3.85
C ARG A 156 41.97 -3.71 4.44
N GLU A 157 42.26 -3.00 5.52
CA GLU A 157 43.54 -3.13 6.23
C GLU A 157 43.81 -4.56 6.73
N ASP A 158 42.75 -5.33 7.01
CA ASP A 158 42.81 -6.74 7.43
C ASP A 158 43.05 -7.73 6.28
N GLY A 159 43.16 -7.25 5.03
CA GLY A 159 43.38 -8.05 3.84
C GLY A 159 42.13 -8.68 3.24
N THR A 160 40.94 -8.43 3.81
CA THR A 160 39.67 -8.92 3.25
C THR A 160 39.14 -8.01 2.15
N PRO A 161 38.34 -8.53 1.19
CA PRO A 161 37.59 -7.69 0.28
C PRO A 161 36.72 -6.69 1.04
N ASN A 162 36.84 -5.43 0.66
CA ASN A 162 35.95 -4.40 1.16
C ASN A 162 34.65 -4.49 0.37
N ILE A 163 33.53 -4.81 1.02
CA ILE A 163 32.18 -4.78 0.42
C ILE A 163 31.30 -3.68 1.03
N GLU A 164 31.88 -2.82 1.87
CA GLU A 164 31.21 -1.67 2.48
C GLU A 164 30.68 -0.69 1.44
N GLY A 165 29.52 -0.09 1.72
CA GLY A 165 28.93 1.00 0.95
C GLY A 165 27.47 0.81 0.58
N ASN A 166 27.02 1.66 -0.34
CA ASN A 166 25.64 1.68 -0.81
C ASN A 166 25.53 0.88 -2.11
N TRP A 167 24.48 0.07 -2.22
CA TRP A 167 24.30 -0.91 -3.28
C TRP A 167 22.88 -0.90 -3.80
N SER A 168 22.71 -0.71 -5.10
CA SER A 168 21.39 -0.76 -5.77
C SER A 168 21.38 -1.82 -6.87
N TRP A 169 20.20 -2.34 -7.19
CA TRP A 169 20.07 -3.35 -8.23
C TRP A 169 20.52 -2.83 -9.61
N VAL A 170 21.23 -3.69 -10.36
CA VAL A 170 21.68 -3.39 -11.72
C VAL A 170 20.50 -3.48 -12.68
N ARG A 171 20.09 -2.37 -13.29
CA ARG A 171 19.26 -2.44 -14.51
C ARG A 171 20.16 -2.76 -15.69
N GLU A 172 20.51 -4.03 -15.90
CA GLU A 172 21.05 -4.43 -17.20
C GLU A 172 20.00 -4.07 -18.28
N GLU A 173 20.41 -3.29 -19.29
CA GLU A 173 19.59 -3.08 -20.49
C GLU A 173 19.20 -4.45 -21.05
N ARG A 174 17.89 -4.70 -21.10
CA ARG A 174 17.34 -5.98 -21.54
C ARG A 174 17.67 -6.21 -23.03
N ARG A 175 18.79 -6.89 -23.30
CA ARG A 175 19.02 -7.64 -24.54
C ARG A 175 19.16 -9.13 -24.24
N GLY A 176 17.99 -9.77 -24.08
CA GLY A 176 17.80 -11.19 -24.41
C GLY A 176 18.34 -12.23 -23.43
N GLY A 177 17.47 -13.14 -23.01
CA GLY A 177 17.87 -14.47 -22.54
C GLY A 177 17.90 -14.69 -21.02
N GLY A 178 16.73 -14.62 -20.36
CA GLY A 178 16.56 -15.22 -19.03
C GLY A 178 16.04 -16.65 -19.17
N GLY A 179 16.79 -17.63 -18.67
CA GLY A 179 16.35 -19.03 -18.58
C GLY A 179 15.17 -19.18 -17.61
N ALA A 180 14.42 -20.28 -17.75
CA ALA A 180 13.35 -20.64 -16.84
C ALA A 180 13.89 -20.68 -15.40
N PRO A 181 13.31 -19.97 -14.42
CA PRO A 181 13.61 -20.24 -13.03
C PRO A 181 13.22 -21.68 -12.71
N PRO A 182 13.95 -22.28 -11.77
CA PRO A 182 13.71 -23.65 -11.37
C PRO A 182 12.28 -23.82 -10.85
N SER A 183 11.63 -24.90 -11.27
CA SER A 183 10.39 -25.36 -10.63
C SER A 183 10.71 -25.77 -9.19
N ILE A 184 10.13 -25.08 -8.22
CA ILE A 184 10.22 -25.48 -6.81
C ILE A 184 9.34 -26.72 -6.62
N GLU A 185 9.93 -27.82 -6.18
CA GLU A 185 9.22 -29.02 -5.74
C GLU A 185 9.01 -28.95 -4.22
N LEU A 186 7.75 -29.00 -3.79
CA LEU A 186 7.37 -28.92 -2.38
C LEU A 186 7.14 -30.32 -1.83
N THR A 187 7.47 -30.51 -0.56
CA THR A 187 7.09 -31.73 0.16
C THR A 187 5.59 -31.76 0.42
N PRO A 188 5.00 -32.89 0.87
CA PRO A 188 3.60 -32.90 1.31
C PRO A 188 3.27 -31.88 2.41
N ALA A 189 4.24 -31.57 3.28
CA ALA A 189 4.08 -30.54 4.30
C ALA A 189 4.18 -29.12 3.71
N GLY A 190 5.07 -28.90 2.74
CA GLY A 190 5.17 -27.64 1.99
C GLY A 190 3.91 -27.35 1.17
N GLU A 191 3.38 -28.35 0.46
CA GLU A 191 2.11 -28.25 -0.26
C GLU A 191 0.95 -27.91 0.67
N ALA A 192 0.88 -28.54 1.84
CA ALA A 192 -0.13 -28.23 2.85
C ALA A 192 0.01 -26.80 3.41
N ALA A 193 1.24 -26.31 3.59
CA ALA A 193 1.52 -24.98 4.15
C ALA A 193 1.11 -23.83 3.22
N VAL A 194 1.06 -24.07 1.90
CA VAL A 194 0.64 -23.09 0.88
C VAL A 194 -0.79 -23.31 0.37
N LYS A 195 -1.47 -24.36 0.86
CA LYS A 195 -2.82 -24.70 0.40
C LYS A 195 -3.80 -23.59 0.80
N GLY A 196 -4.43 -22.97 -0.20
CA GLY A 196 -5.37 -21.86 0.01
C GLY A 196 -4.70 -20.53 0.37
N ALA A 197 -3.37 -20.44 0.17
CA ALA A 197 -2.63 -19.20 0.39
C ALA A 197 -3.18 -18.07 -0.48
N ALA A 198 -3.61 -16.99 0.17
CA ALA A 198 -4.26 -15.87 -0.49
C ALA A 198 -3.33 -14.67 -0.61
N SER A 199 -3.64 -13.73 -1.51
CA SER A 199 -2.77 -12.59 -1.80
C SER A 199 -2.55 -11.70 -0.56
N GLU A 200 -3.51 -11.67 0.35
CA GLU A 200 -3.53 -10.87 1.58
C GLU A 200 -2.53 -11.39 2.62
N GLU A 201 -2.08 -12.64 2.49
CA GLU A 201 -1.01 -13.22 3.29
C GLU A 201 0.39 -12.79 2.83
N ASN A 202 0.48 -12.04 1.72
CA ASN A 202 1.73 -11.46 1.27
C ASN A 202 2.18 -10.36 2.25
N PRO A 203 3.34 -10.53 2.94
CA PRO A 203 3.78 -9.60 3.97
C PRO A 203 3.94 -8.16 3.48
N ARG A 204 4.21 -7.99 2.17
CA ARG A 204 4.43 -6.66 1.58
C ARG A 204 3.23 -5.75 1.69
N TYR A 205 2.01 -6.31 1.66
CA TYR A 205 0.79 -5.51 1.83
C TYR A 205 0.57 -5.03 3.26
N GLN A 206 1.33 -5.56 4.22
CA GLN A 206 1.25 -5.18 5.63
C GLN A 206 2.53 -4.45 6.06
N CYS A 207 3.24 -3.84 5.12
CA CYS A 207 4.52 -3.18 5.35
C CYS A 207 5.54 -4.07 6.07
N LYS A 208 5.55 -5.36 5.72
CA LYS A 208 6.51 -6.34 6.23
C LYS A 208 7.35 -6.90 5.09
N ALA A 209 8.59 -7.20 5.45
CA ALA A 209 9.51 -7.96 4.63
C ALA A 209 9.02 -9.37 4.31
N THR A 210 9.30 -9.82 3.08
CA THR A 210 9.05 -11.17 2.59
C THR A 210 10.19 -12.12 2.92
N ASN A 211 11.44 -11.74 2.61
CA ASN A 211 12.66 -12.51 2.95
C ASN A 211 13.93 -11.77 2.50
N ILE A 212 15.09 -12.22 3.00
CA ILE A 212 16.43 -11.69 2.70
C ILE A 212 16.90 -11.92 1.25
N ILE A 213 16.17 -12.69 0.44
CA ILE A 213 16.54 -13.01 -0.95
C ILE A 213 15.91 -12.02 -1.92
N MET A 214 14.58 -11.97 -1.95
CA MET A 214 13.81 -11.14 -2.89
C MET A 214 13.92 -9.66 -2.53
N ASP A 215 13.83 -9.31 -1.25
CA ASP A 215 13.79 -7.91 -0.82
C ASP A 215 15.16 -7.23 -0.94
N TRP A 216 16.23 -7.98 -1.21
CA TRP A 216 17.57 -7.46 -1.50
C TRP A 216 17.62 -6.59 -2.77
N TRP A 217 16.84 -6.95 -3.79
CA TRP A 217 16.85 -6.28 -5.09
C TRP A 217 15.51 -5.67 -5.48
N PHE A 218 14.46 -5.90 -4.68
CA PHE A 218 13.10 -5.45 -4.98
C PHE A 218 13.02 -3.92 -5.10
N ASP A 219 12.34 -3.43 -6.14
CA ASP A 219 12.18 -2.01 -6.51
C ASP A 219 13.49 -1.20 -6.69
N GLY A 220 14.65 -1.85 -6.71
CA GLY A 220 15.94 -1.20 -6.92
C GLY A 220 16.27 -0.13 -5.87
N LEU A 221 15.81 -0.32 -4.64
CA LEU A 221 16.12 0.58 -3.53
C LEU A 221 17.58 0.40 -3.09
N VAL A 222 18.18 1.47 -2.57
CA VAL A 222 19.56 1.46 -2.09
C VAL A 222 19.62 0.64 -0.80
N ASN A 223 20.49 -0.36 -0.79
CA ASN A 223 20.88 -1.11 0.41
C ASN A 223 22.19 -0.52 0.95
N VAL A 224 22.43 -0.64 2.25
CA VAL A 224 23.68 -0.24 2.89
C VAL A 224 24.37 -1.45 3.48
N ILE A 225 25.68 -1.56 3.25
CA ILE A 225 26.55 -2.52 3.93
C ILE A 225 27.55 -1.74 4.77
N THR A 226 27.60 -2.02 6.06
CA THR A 226 28.70 -1.61 6.96
C THR A 226 29.54 -2.83 7.30
N GLN A 227 30.86 -2.72 7.21
CA GLN A 227 31.77 -3.84 7.44
C GLN A 227 32.75 -3.54 8.57
N THR A 228 32.91 -4.48 9.49
CA THR A 228 33.93 -4.49 10.52
C THR A 228 34.72 -5.79 10.45
N ASP A 229 35.77 -5.90 11.27
CA ASP A 229 36.59 -7.11 11.35
C ASP A 229 35.81 -8.29 11.97
N SER A 230 34.65 -8.03 12.60
CA SER A 230 33.86 -9.04 13.31
C SER A 230 32.40 -9.14 12.85
N THR A 231 31.89 -8.15 12.12
CA THR A 231 30.49 -8.08 11.68
C THR A 231 30.34 -7.45 10.30
N ILE A 232 29.32 -7.86 9.58
CA ILE A 232 28.81 -7.14 8.40
C ILE A 232 27.33 -6.85 8.65
N GLU A 233 26.96 -5.57 8.64
CA GLU A 233 25.60 -5.10 8.85
C GLU A 233 24.99 -4.69 7.52
N LEU A 234 23.86 -5.31 7.18
CA LEU A 234 23.12 -5.07 5.95
C LEU A 234 21.80 -4.39 6.32
N LYS A 235 21.59 -3.19 5.81
CA LYS A 235 20.31 -2.49 5.87
C LYS A 235 19.68 -2.48 4.49
N TYR A 236 18.54 -3.14 4.37
CA TYR A 236 17.85 -3.31 3.10
C TYR A 236 17.03 -2.07 2.80
N GLY A 237 17.08 -1.61 1.54
CA GLY A 237 16.29 -0.48 1.08
C GLY A 237 14.79 -0.77 1.11
N PHE A 238 14.39 -2.00 0.85
CA PHE A 238 12.99 -2.41 0.87
C PHE A 238 12.57 -2.92 2.25
N MET A 239 11.50 -2.34 2.83
CA MET A 239 10.93 -2.70 4.14
C MET A 239 11.88 -2.60 5.34
N ASN A 240 13.02 -1.89 5.19
CA ASN A 240 13.99 -1.62 6.26
C ASN A 240 14.44 -2.87 7.03
N ILE A 241 14.63 -4.00 6.34
CA ILE A 241 15.17 -5.21 6.98
C ILE A 241 16.61 -4.90 7.41
N GLU A 242 16.92 -5.20 8.66
CA GLU A 242 18.29 -5.17 9.16
C GLU A 242 18.78 -6.59 9.43
N ARG A 243 20.01 -6.86 9.01
CA ARG A 243 20.65 -8.17 9.14
C ARG A 243 22.11 -8.00 9.53
N THR A 244 22.54 -8.76 10.53
CA THR A 244 23.96 -8.82 10.94
C THR A 244 24.53 -10.19 10.59
N ILE A 245 25.68 -10.20 9.92
CA ILE A 245 26.50 -11.37 9.64
C ILE A 245 27.68 -11.34 10.61
N TYR A 246 27.80 -12.34 11.47
CA TYR A 246 28.90 -12.45 12.41
C TYR A 246 30.08 -13.21 11.79
N LEU A 247 31.27 -12.60 11.84
CA LEU A 247 32.51 -13.17 11.27
C LEU A 247 33.40 -13.85 12.31
N ASP A 248 33.04 -13.78 13.59
CA ASP A 248 33.82 -14.29 14.72
C ASP A 248 33.56 -15.76 15.06
N GLY A 249 32.78 -16.45 14.23
CA GLY A 249 32.47 -17.88 14.40
C GLY A 249 31.53 -18.19 15.57
N ARG A 250 30.87 -17.17 16.16
CA ARG A 250 29.91 -17.40 17.24
C ARG A 250 28.75 -18.30 16.79
N GLU A 251 28.26 -19.12 17.71
CA GLU A 251 27.09 -19.96 17.47
C GLU A 251 25.79 -19.23 17.85
N MET A 252 24.67 -19.67 17.25
CA MET A 252 23.35 -19.15 17.58
C MET A 252 22.99 -19.52 19.02
N SER A 253 22.55 -18.54 19.81
CA SER A 253 22.10 -18.79 21.19
C SER A 253 20.90 -19.75 21.22
N ALA A 254 20.82 -20.60 22.24
CA ALA A 254 19.66 -21.46 22.47
C ALA A 254 18.35 -20.66 22.68
N ASP A 255 18.45 -19.43 23.17
CA ASP A 255 17.32 -18.52 23.40
C ASP A 255 17.08 -17.56 22.20
N TYR A 256 17.69 -17.83 21.05
CA TYR A 256 17.53 -17.01 19.86
C TYR A 256 16.06 -16.96 19.41
N LYS A 257 15.56 -15.75 19.15
CA LYS A 257 14.20 -15.54 18.64
C LYS A 257 14.22 -15.55 17.12
N PRO A 258 13.51 -16.48 16.46
CA PRO A 258 13.46 -16.51 15.01
C PRO A 258 12.94 -15.20 14.41
N SER A 259 13.48 -14.84 13.25
CA SER A 259 13.15 -13.58 12.57
C SER A 259 13.22 -13.73 11.05
N ARG A 260 12.69 -12.72 10.34
CA ARG A 260 12.71 -12.67 8.87
C ARG A 260 14.12 -12.61 8.29
N ALA A 261 15.05 -12.00 9.02
CA ALA A 261 16.45 -11.86 8.65
C ALA A 261 17.31 -13.08 9.02
N GLY A 262 16.85 -13.88 9.99
CA GLY A 262 17.58 -15.02 10.52
C GLY A 262 18.87 -14.63 11.27
N PHE A 263 19.58 -15.64 11.76
CA PHE A 263 20.91 -15.55 12.37
C PHE A 263 21.96 -15.96 11.35
N SER A 264 22.87 -15.04 11.02
CA SER A 264 23.87 -15.24 9.96
C SER A 264 25.29 -15.31 10.52
N THR A 265 26.05 -16.31 10.08
CA THR A 265 27.51 -16.39 10.29
C THR A 265 28.22 -16.41 8.96
N GLY A 266 29.36 -15.72 8.88
CA GLY A 266 30.12 -15.55 7.65
C GLY A 266 31.59 -15.91 7.85
N GLN A 267 32.22 -16.39 6.79
CA GLN A 267 33.66 -16.61 6.74
C GLN A 267 34.20 -16.28 5.35
N TRP A 268 35.34 -15.63 5.30
CA TRP A 268 36.06 -15.38 4.05
C TRP A 268 36.80 -16.65 3.60
N GLN A 269 36.58 -17.05 2.34
CA GLN A 269 37.29 -18.12 1.65
C GLN A 269 37.96 -17.53 0.41
N GLY A 270 39.21 -17.09 0.58
CA GLY A 270 39.84 -16.19 -0.40
C GLY A 270 39.02 -14.91 -0.51
N ASP A 271 38.66 -14.52 -1.73
CA ASP A 271 37.89 -13.30 -2.01
C ASP A 271 36.36 -13.52 -1.95
N THR A 272 35.91 -14.70 -1.53
CA THR A 272 34.48 -15.02 -1.41
C THR A 272 34.05 -15.03 0.06
N LEU A 273 33.08 -14.20 0.42
CA LEU A 273 32.41 -14.31 1.71
C LEU A 273 31.32 -15.39 1.61
N VAL A 274 31.51 -16.47 2.37
CA VAL A 274 30.54 -17.56 2.48
C VAL A 274 29.73 -17.35 3.76
N VAL A 275 28.41 -17.16 3.61
CA VAL A 275 27.49 -16.86 4.69
C VAL A 275 26.50 -18.00 4.84
N THR A 276 26.28 -18.46 6.07
CA THR A 276 25.22 -19.41 6.41
C THR A 276 24.24 -18.74 7.35
N THR A 277 22.95 -18.82 7.01
CA THR A 277 21.87 -18.23 7.78
C THR A 277 20.85 -19.29 8.18
N THR A 278 20.49 -19.28 9.46
CA THR A 278 19.48 -20.16 10.06
C THR A 278 18.59 -19.34 10.99
N GLY A 279 17.72 -19.97 11.80
CA GLY A 279 16.91 -19.24 12.77
C GLY A 279 15.86 -18.33 12.14
N PHE A 280 15.34 -18.69 10.96
CA PHE A 280 14.24 -17.97 10.33
C PHE A 280 12.92 -18.23 11.06
N ASP A 281 12.07 -17.21 11.12
CA ASP A 281 10.64 -17.43 11.38
C ASP A 281 9.98 -18.08 10.15
N GLU A 282 8.80 -18.68 10.35
CA GLU A 282 8.02 -19.17 9.21
C GLU A 282 7.60 -17.98 8.33
N GLY A 283 7.65 -18.15 7.01
CA GLY A 283 6.95 -17.27 6.09
C GLY A 283 7.23 -17.63 4.65
N TRP A 284 7.61 -16.67 3.81
CA TRP A 284 7.52 -16.83 2.36
C TRP A 284 8.87 -16.81 1.67
N ILE A 285 9.21 -17.89 0.94
CA ILE A 285 10.26 -17.86 -0.07
C ILE A 285 9.73 -17.09 -1.29
N MET A 286 8.51 -17.41 -1.70
CA MET A 286 7.75 -16.74 -2.74
C MET A 286 6.33 -16.49 -2.24
N ALA A 287 6.05 -15.24 -1.85
CA ALA A 287 4.75 -14.87 -1.34
C ALA A 287 3.65 -14.97 -2.42
N PRO A 288 2.40 -15.27 -2.04
CA PRO A 288 1.28 -15.34 -2.96
C PRO A 288 1.06 -13.99 -3.65
N MET A 289 0.95 -14.02 -4.98
CA MET A 289 0.72 -12.82 -5.82
C MET A 289 -0.73 -12.68 -6.32
N GLY A 290 -1.65 -13.54 -5.82
CA GLY A 290 -3.10 -13.42 -6.09
C GLY A 290 -3.58 -13.97 -7.44
N SER A 291 -2.89 -14.95 -8.03
CA SER A 291 -3.45 -15.73 -9.14
C SER A 291 -3.52 -17.20 -8.75
N GLU A 292 -4.69 -17.70 -8.34
CA GLU A 292 -4.90 -19.15 -8.33
C GLU A 292 -4.72 -19.66 -9.76
N ARG A 293 -3.75 -20.58 -9.95
CA ARG A 293 -3.91 -21.56 -11.01
C ARG A 293 -5.18 -22.33 -10.69
N MET A 294 -6.23 -22.05 -11.44
CA MET A 294 -7.41 -22.91 -11.50
C MET A 294 -6.90 -24.35 -11.65
N GLY A 295 -7.21 -25.17 -10.65
CA GLY A 295 -6.76 -26.55 -10.57
C GLY A 295 -7.04 -27.28 -11.87
N SER A 296 -6.20 -28.26 -12.17
CA SER A 296 -6.33 -29.17 -13.30
C SER A 296 -7.55 -30.08 -13.16
N ASP A 297 -8.75 -29.52 -13.14
CA ASP A 297 -9.95 -30.27 -13.46
C ASP A 297 -10.21 -30.06 -14.94
N ARG A 298 -9.89 -31.09 -15.72
CA ARG A 298 -10.37 -31.26 -17.09
C ARG A 298 -11.88 -31.07 -17.06
N MET A 299 -12.37 -29.94 -17.57
CA MET A 299 -13.78 -29.86 -17.93
C MET A 299 -14.06 -30.91 -19.01
N PRO A 300 -15.14 -31.69 -18.91
CA PRO A 300 -15.46 -32.68 -19.92
C PRO A 300 -15.78 -31.96 -21.23
N GLU A 301 -15.14 -32.40 -22.32
CA GLU A 301 -15.39 -31.90 -23.66
C GLU A 301 -16.89 -32.03 -24.00
N GLY A 302 -17.59 -30.89 -23.96
CA GLY A 302 -18.90 -30.75 -24.57
C GLY A 302 -18.73 -30.79 -26.08
N LYS A 303 -19.27 -31.84 -26.71
CA LYS A 303 -19.38 -31.94 -28.17
C LYS A 303 -20.15 -30.74 -28.71
N HIS A 304 -19.47 -29.84 -29.40
CA HIS A 304 -20.11 -28.94 -30.34
C HIS A 304 -19.82 -29.43 -31.76
N GLU A 305 -20.86 -30.00 -32.36
CA GLU A 305 -20.94 -30.25 -33.79
C GLU A 305 -21.11 -28.90 -34.53
N GLY A 306 -20.38 -28.75 -35.64
CA GLY A 306 -20.75 -27.88 -36.76
C GLY A 306 -20.07 -26.51 -36.80
N GLY A 307 -19.20 -26.33 -37.79
CA GLY A 307 -18.82 -25.01 -38.32
C GLY A 307 -17.34 -24.90 -38.66
N ASP A 308 -17.02 -24.99 -39.96
CA ASP A 308 -15.69 -24.82 -40.55
C ASP A 308 -14.92 -23.63 -39.97
N ARG A 309 -13.76 -23.91 -39.35
CA ARG A 309 -12.68 -22.93 -39.20
C ARG A 309 -11.58 -23.30 -40.19
N PRO A 310 -11.06 -22.35 -40.98
CA PRO A 310 -10.00 -22.64 -41.94
C PRO A 310 -8.72 -23.08 -41.21
N GLU A 311 -8.08 -24.13 -41.74
CA GLU A 311 -6.76 -24.61 -41.36
C GLU A 311 -5.74 -23.47 -41.45
N PHE A 312 -5.18 -23.06 -40.31
CA PHE A 312 -3.93 -22.31 -40.29
C PHE A 312 -2.78 -23.30 -40.46
N LYS A 313 -2.06 -23.15 -41.58
CA LYS A 313 -0.86 -23.93 -41.91
C LYS A 313 0.23 -23.69 -40.87
N ASP A 314 0.78 -24.78 -40.36
CA ASP A 314 1.99 -24.80 -39.56
C ASP A 314 3.17 -24.21 -40.34
N GLY A 315 3.79 -23.15 -39.80
CA GLY A 315 5.10 -22.71 -40.25
C GLY A 315 5.40 -21.23 -40.06
N GLU A 316 5.67 -20.79 -38.82
CA GLU A 316 6.93 -20.11 -38.46
C GLU A 316 7.00 -19.87 -36.95
N LYS A 317 8.06 -20.40 -36.34
CA LYS A 317 8.37 -20.23 -34.91
C LYS A 317 8.79 -18.77 -34.67
N SER A 318 8.02 -18.00 -33.90
CA SER A 318 8.54 -16.88 -33.08
C SER A 318 7.45 -16.18 -32.27
N SER A 319 7.14 -16.69 -31.08
CA SER A 319 6.69 -15.87 -29.94
C SER A 319 6.85 -16.65 -28.64
N LYS A 320 8.10 -16.80 -28.19
CA LYS A 320 8.38 -17.33 -26.85
C LYS A 320 8.23 -16.19 -25.84
N ARG A 321 7.19 -16.26 -25.00
CA ARG A 321 7.17 -15.59 -23.68
C ARG A 321 8.48 -15.89 -22.94
N PRO A 322 9.04 -14.95 -22.16
CA PRO A 322 10.20 -15.25 -21.34
C PRO A 322 9.84 -16.33 -20.31
N PRO A 323 10.66 -17.37 -20.13
CA PRO A 323 10.36 -18.41 -19.17
C PRO A 323 10.69 -17.92 -17.75
N GLY A 324 9.61 -17.64 -17.01
CA GLY A 324 9.32 -18.11 -15.66
C GLY A 324 9.61 -17.25 -14.43
N GLY A 325 8.88 -17.65 -13.39
CA GLY A 325 9.07 -17.46 -11.94
C GLY A 325 8.83 -18.83 -11.27
N PRO A 326 9.34 -19.11 -10.07
CA PRO A 326 8.92 -20.30 -9.30
C PRO A 326 7.39 -20.34 -9.14
N PRO A 327 6.77 -21.50 -8.86
CA PRO A 327 5.34 -21.52 -8.52
C PRO A 327 5.14 -20.70 -7.25
N SER A 328 4.53 -19.52 -7.40
CA SER A 328 3.84 -18.86 -6.29
C SER A 328 2.59 -19.69 -6.01
N PRO A 329 2.31 -20.07 -4.74
CA PRO A 329 3.01 -19.70 -3.50
C PRO A 329 4.06 -20.74 -3.03
N ALA A 330 5.13 -20.30 -2.34
CA ALA A 330 6.09 -21.18 -1.65
C ALA A 330 6.50 -20.61 -0.28
N LYS A 331 6.30 -21.38 0.80
CA LYS A 331 6.69 -21.01 2.18
C LYS A 331 8.07 -21.56 2.57
N ASN A 332 8.68 -20.93 3.58
CA ASN A 332 9.76 -21.49 4.37
C ASN A 332 9.26 -21.82 5.78
N SER A 333 9.80 -22.89 6.36
CA SER A 333 9.66 -23.27 7.75
C SER A 333 10.79 -22.68 8.59
N THR A 334 10.76 -22.93 9.90
CA THR A 334 11.86 -22.61 10.82
C THR A 334 13.11 -23.49 10.60
N GLN A 335 13.05 -24.49 9.72
CA GLN A 335 14.19 -25.34 9.34
C GLN A 335 14.93 -24.82 8.09
N LEU A 336 14.53 -23.66 7.57
CA LEU A 336 15.22 -23.02 6.46
C LEU A 336 16.69 -22.73 6.81
N THR A 337 17.57 -23.17 5.94
CA THR A 337 18.98 -22.79 5.91
C THR A 337 19.28 -22.12 4.58
N VAL A 338 19.92 -20.96 4.63
CA VAL A 338 20.35 -20.22 3.43
C VAL A 338 21.87 -20.13 3.44
N THR A 339 22.50 -20.63 2.38
CA THR A 339 23.94 -20.43 2.14
C THR A 339 24.12 -19.41 1.03
N GLU A 340 24.79 -18.31 1.30
CA GLU A 340 25.11 -17.25 0.33
C GLU A 340 26.62 -17.16 0.09
N TYR A 341 26.99 -16.77 -1.13
CA TYR A 341 28.36 -16.54 -1.57
C TYR A 341 28.40 -15.15 -2.17
N PHE A 342 29.07 -14.23 -1.50
CA PHE A 342 29.28 -12.86 -1.97
C PHE A 342 30.67 -12.73 -2.56
N THR A 343 30.73 -12.23 -3.79
CA THR A 343 31.97 -11.98 -4.52
C THR A 343 31.91 -10.60 -5.14
N LEU A 344 32.98 -9.84 -4.99
CA LEU A 344 33.15 -8.54 -5.62
C LEU A 344 33.82 -8.74 -6.99
N ASP A 345 33.49 -7.91 -7.98
CA ASP A 345 34.24 -7.85 -9.22
C ASP A 345 35.61 -7.16 -9.04
N ASP A 346 36.45 -7.26 -10.07
CA ASP A 346 37.84 -6.76 -10.02
C ASP A 346 37.92 -5.25 -9.77
N GLU A 347 36.88 -4.51 -10.14
CA GLU A 347 36.78 -3.05 -10.00
C GLU A 347 36.09 -2.61 -8.71
N GLY A 348 35.51 -3.53 -7.94
CA GLY A 348 34.76 -3.22 -6.74
C GLY A 348 33.38 -2.63 -6.98
N LYS A 349 32.89 -2.59 -8.21
CA LYS A 349 31.65 -1.91 -8.57
C LYS A 349 30.44 -2.83 -8.52
N VAL A 350 30.63 -4.14 -8.66
CA VAL A 350 29.54 -5.12 -8.71
C VAL A 350 29.72 -6.16 -7.61
N LEU A 351 28.74 -6.21 -6.70
CA LEU A 351 28.62 -7.26 -5.71
C LEU A 351 27.69 -8.35 -6.25
N ASN A 352 28.27 -9.51 -6.55
CA ASN A 352 27.55 -10.69 -6.99
C ASN A 352 27.23 -11.59 -5.79
N ARG A 353 25.96 -11.96 -5.65
CA ARG A 353 25.48 -12.90 -4.64
C ARG A 353 24.96 -14.16 -5.31
N LYS A 354 25.51 -15.32 -4.96
CA LYS A 354 24.92 -16.63 -5.26
C LYS A 354 24.34 -17.21 -3.98
N TYR A 355 23.22 -17.91 -4.06
CA TYR A 355 22.57 -18.45 -2.87
C TYR A 355 21.96 -19.83 -3.11
N THR A 356 21.85 -20.61 -2.04
CA THR A 356 21.16 -21.89 -1.98
C THR A 356 20.28 -21.95 -0.73
N LEU A 357 18.99 -22.22 -0.91
CA LEU A 357 17.99 -22.42 0.14
C LEU A 357 17.76 -23.92 0.32
N THR A 358 17.81 -24.40 1.55
CA THR A 358 17.43 -25.76 1.92
C THR A 358 16.43 -25.71 3.05
N ASP A 359 15.30 -26.38 2.90
CA ASP A 359 14.29 -26.50 3.94
C ASP A 359 13.73 -27.92 3.91
N PRO A 360 14.25 -28.83 4.74
CA PRO A 360 13.88 -30.24 4.68
C PRO A 360 12.41 -30.50 5.06
N LEU A 361 11.72 -29.51 5.64
CA LEU A 361 10.30 -29.65 5.95
C LEU A 361 9.44 -29.30 4.75
N TYR A 362 9.73 -28.22 4.02
CA TYR A 362 8.85 -27.72 2.95
C TYR A 362 9.36 -27.92 1.52
N LEU A 363 10.66 -28.14 1.31
CA LEU A 363 11.27 -28.29 -0.01
C LEU A 363 11.79 -29.73 -0.22
N GLU A 364 11.44 -30.34 -1.35
CA GLU A 364 11.94 -31.68 -1.74
C GLU A 364 13.42 -31.64 -2.14
N ALA A 365 13.89 -30.50 -2.66
CA ALA A 365 15.28 -30.29 -3.05
C ALA A 365 15.74 -28.84 -2.78
N PRO A 366 17.05 -28.61 -2.60
CA PRO A 366 17.59 -27.27 -2.47
C PRO A 366 17.31 -26.39 -3.71
N ILE A 367 17.00 -25.11 -3.47
CA ILE A 367 16.78 -24.11 -4.51
C ILE A 367 18.02 -23.22 -4.59
N SER A 368 18.57 -22.99 -5.78
CA SER A 368 19.69 -22.06 -5.95
C SER A 368 19.35 -20.92 -6.91
N GLY A 369 20.00 -19.78 -6.71
CA GLY A 369 19.85 -18.59 -7.54
C GLY A 369 21.04 -17.64 -7.40
N SER A 370 20.98 -16.53 -8.12
CA SER A 370 21.99 -15.49 -8.07
C SER A 370 21.43 -14.12 -8.46
N ASP A 371 21.99 -13.07 -7.88
CA ASP A 371 21.70 -11.68 -8.21
C ASP A 371 22.98 -10.82 -8.14
N LYS A 372 22.89 -9.62 -8.71
CA LYS A 372 23.96 -8.62 -8.70
C LYS A 372 23.39 -7.28 -8.28
N VAL A 373 24.20 -6.52 -7.54
CA VAL A 373 23.95 -5.12 -7.21
C VAL A 373 25.19 -4.30 -7.55
N THR A 374 25.00 -3.07 -8.01
CA THR A 374 26.08 -2.12 -8.32
C THR A 374 26.24 -1.16 -7.16
N PHE A 375 27.48 -0.79 -6.89
CA PHE A 375 27.81 0.24 -5.93
C PHE A 375 27.25 1.59 -6.42
N THR A 376 26.66 2.36 -5.51
CA THR A 376 26.10 3.68 -5.82
C THR A 376 26.57 4.71 -4.80
N LEU A 377 26.62 5.98 -5.21
CA LEU A 377 26.80 7.12 -4.30
C LEU A 377 25.47 7.68 -3.79
N ASP A 378 24.35 7.13 -4.27
CA ASP A 378 23.02 7.52 -3.82
C ASP A 378 22.86 7.27 -2.32
N ASP A 379 22.25 8.23 -1.64
CA ASP A 379 21.95 8.09 -0.22
C ASP A 379 20.88 7.02 0.02
N TYR A 380 21.05 6.33 1.14
CA TYR A 380 20.00 5.45 1.66
C TYR A 380 18.83 6.29 2.18
N GLU A 381 17.62 5.92 1.76
CA GLU A 381 16.38 6.47 2.29
C GLU A 381 15.62 5.38 3.06
N ASP A 382 15.17 5.68 4.28
CA ASP A 382 14.29 4.77 5.01
C ASP A 382 13.00 4.53 4.22
N TYR A 383 12.63 3.25 4.10
CA TYR A 383 11.40 2.84 3.43
C TYR A 383 10.17 3.32 4.19
N ALA A 384 9.56 4.41 3.70
CA ALA A 384 8.26 4.88 4.15
C ALA A 384 7.15 4.08 3.46
N CYS A 385 6.69 3.00 4.09
CA CYS A 385 5.54 2.23 3.64
C CYS A 385 4.25 2.85 4.17
N ASP A 386 3.34 3.22 3.27
CA ASP A 386 1.96 3.50 3.63
C ASP A 386 1.10 2.25 3.39
N ASP A 387 0.27 1.86 4.36
CA ASP A 387 -0.57 0.66 4.24
C ASP A 387 -1.79 0.97 3.36
N LEU A 388 -1.61 0.77 2.06
CA LEU A 388 -2.63 1.05 1.04
C LEU A 388 -3.70 -0.07 0.92
N THR A 389 -3.77 -1.02 1.86
CA THR A 389 -4.78 -2.11 1.81
C THR A 389 -6.22 -1.59 1.77
N THR A 390 -6.44 -0.36 2.23
CA THR A 390 -7.75 0.32 2.22
C THR A 390 -8.10 1.01 0.90
N GLU A 391 -7.14 1.22 -0.01
CA GLU A 391 -7.35 1.98 -1.27
C GLU A 391 -7.66 1.10 -2.50
N ARG A 392 -7.82 -0.22 -2.33
CA ARG A 392 -7.88 -1.21 -3.43
C ARG A 392 -9.26 -1.81 -3.75
N GLU A 393 -10.34 -1.35 -3.14
CA GLU A 393 -11.69 -1.90 -3.41
C GLU A 393 -12.34 -1.24 -4.65
N PRO A 394 -12.89 -2.02 -5.61
CA PRO A 394 -13.54 -1.50 -6.80
C PRO A 394 -15.05 -1.27 -6.61
N THR A 395 -15.62 -0.34 -7.39
CA THR A 395 -17.05 -0.01 -7.64
C THR A 395 -17.62 1.15 -6.78
N ILE A 396 -18.37 2.16 -7.27
CA ILE A 396 -19.35 2.29 -8.37
C ILE A 396 -19.43 3.78 -8.81
N PHE A 397 -19.29 4.10 -10.10
CA PHE A 397 -19.89 5.33 -10.65
C PHE A 397 -20.54 5.06 -12.01
N GLN A 398 -21.86 5.01 -12.01
CA GLN A 398 -22.69 5.19 -13.18
C GLN A 398 -23.77 6.23 -12.85
N ASP A 399 -23.94 7.15 -13.80
CA ASP A 399 -25.02 8.11 -14.03
C ASP A 399 -24.92 9.58 -13.58
N LYS A 400 -24.88 10.39 -14.65
CA LYS A 400 -25.46 11.72 -14.93
C LYS A 400 -24.70 12.97 -14.51
N VAL A 401 -24.00 13.48 -15.52
CA VAL A 401 -23.63 14.89 -15.71
C VAL A 401 -24.90 15.72 -15.84
N ASP A 402 -25.10 16.65 -14.91
CA ASP A 402 -26.00 17.79 -15.07
C ASP A 402 -25.17 19.08 -14.94
N THR A 403 -25.52 20.06 -15.77
CA THR A 403 -24.78 21.29 -16.08
C THR A 403 -24.55 22.22 -14.88
N ASP A 404 -23.35 22.24 -14.28
CA ASP A 404 -22.94 23.28 -13.30
C ASP A 404 -21.39 23.50 -13.21
N SER A 405 -20.70 23.48 -14.37
CA SER A 405 -19.22 23.48 -14.44
C SER A 405 -18.52 24.72 -13.86
N THR A 406 -19.23 25.82 -13.62
CA THR A 406 -18.66 27.06 -13.04
C THR A 406 -18.70 27.10 -11.52
N LYS A 407 -19.59 26.35 -10.85
CA LYS A 407 -19.61 26.22 -9.39
C LYS A 407 -18.72 25.09 -8.89
N GLN A 408 -18.58 24.04 -9.69
CA GLN A 408 -17.77 22.87 -9.34
C GLN A 408 -16.28 23.23 -9.22
N SER A 409 -15.75 24.13 -10.06
CA SER A 409 -14.35 24.60 -9.97
C SER A 409 -14.08 25.45 -8.71
N GLY A 410 -15.00 26.34 -8.31
CA GLY A 410 -14.85 27.15 -7.10
C GLY A 410 -14.95 26.32 -5.81
N LEU A 411 -15.83 25.33 -5.80
CA LEU A 411 -15.98 24.40 -4.68
C LEU A 411 -14.73 23.52 -4.51
N MET A 412 -14.23 22.93 -5.60
CA MET A 412 -13.01 22.11 -5.54
C MET A 412 -11.80 22.93 -5.09
N ASN A 413 -11.61 24.14 -5.62
CA ASN A 413 -10.55 25.05 -5.16
C ASN A 413 -10.65 25.38 -3.66
N THR A 414 -11.87 25.49 -3.14
CA THR A 414 -12.09 25.73 -1.70
C THR A 414 -11.75 24.49 -0.87
N LEU A 415 -12.11 23.29 -1.33
CA LEU A 415 -11.79 22.03 -0.64
C LEU A 415 -10.28 21.78 -0.63
N TYR A 416 -9.59 22.00 -1.75
CA TYR A 416 -8.13 21.91 -1.81
C TYR A 416 -7.44 22.95 -0.94
N SER A 417 -7.94 24.19 -0.91
CA SER A 417 -7.43 25.21 0.03
C SER A 417 -7.56 24.82 1.50
N LEU A 418 -8.51 23.95 1.86
CA LEU A 418 -8.63 23.41 3.22
C LEU A 418 -7.61 22.29 3.48
N GLU A 419 -7.32 21.45 2.48
CA GLU A 419 -6.26 20.43 2.53
C GLU A 419 -4.87 21.04 2.62
N ASP A 420 -4.61 22.06 1.83
CA ASP A 420 -3.33 22.77 1.77
C ASP A 420 -3.13 23.73 2.96
N SER A 421 -4.14 23.89 3.81
CA SER A 421 -4.02 24.69 5.03
C SER A 421 -2.98 24.10 5.98
N THR A 422 -2.39 24.92 6.87
CA THR A 422 -1.45 24.43 7.90
C THR A 422 -2.06 23.31 8.75
N VAL A 423 -3.37 23.33 8.97
CA VAL A 423 -4.07 22.28 9.73
C VAL A 423 -4.18 21.01 8.90
N GLY A 424 -4.59 21.11 7.63
CA GLY A 424 -4.74 19.95 6.73
C GLY A 424 -3.41 19.26 6.44
N THR A 425 -2.37 20.04 6.15
CA THR A 425 -1.00 19.55 5.94
C THR A 425 -0.42 18.89 7.18
N VAL A 426 -0.47 19.52 8.36
CA VAL A 426 0.05 18.90 9.61
C VAL A 426 -0.65 17.58 9.91
N ILE A 427 -1.94 17.48 9.67
CA ILE A 427 -2.71 16.25 9.95
C ILE A 427 -2.36 15.14 8.96
N SER A 428 -2.21 15.47 7.68
CA SER A 428 -1.95 14.50 6.61
C SER A 428 -0.48 14.15 6.43
N SER A 429 0.46 15.02 6.83
CA SER A 429 1.89 14.89 6.54
C SER A 429 2.78 14.57 7.73
N THR A 430 2.24 14.60 8.96
CA THR A 430 3.03 14.29 10.17
C THR A 430 2.62 12.95 10.78
N GLU A 431 3.61 12.20 11.26
CA GLU A 431 3.45 10.87 11.86
C GLU A 431 2.38 10.84 12.97
N TRP A 432 2.30 11.90 13.77
CA TRP A 432 1.41 11.99 14.93
C TRP A 432 0.15 12.81 14.70
N GLY A 433 0.05 13.58 13.62
CA GLY A 433 -1.06 14.50 13.34
C GLY A 433 -2.40 13.78 13.29
N TYR A 434 -2.55 12.84 12.36
CA TYR A 434 -3.78 12.08 12.19
C TYR A 434 -4.15 11.22 13.41
N PRO A 435 -3.26 10.38 14.00
CA PRO A 435 -3.62 9.56 15.16
C PRO A 435 -4.05 10.36 16.39
N ILE A 436 -3.39 11.49 16.68
CA ILE A 436 -3.74 12.34 17.83
C ILE A 436 -5.12 12.97 17.63
N VAL A 437 -5.36 13.58 16.46
CA VAL A 437 -6.63 14.26 16.19
C VAL A 437 -7.77 13.25 16.11
N LEU A 438 -7.56 12.09 15.51
CA LEU A 438 -8.55 11.00 15.48
C LEU A 438 -8.87 10.47 16.89
N SER A 439 -7.85 10.34 17.75
CA SER A 439 -8.02 9.95 19.15
C SER A 439 -8.85 10.98 19.92
N LEU A 440 -8.53 12.27 19.76
CA LEU A 440 -9.31 13.37 20.34
C LEU A 440 -10.76 13.37 19.84
N HIS A 441 -10.96 13.11 18.54
CA HIS A 441 -12.29 12.99 17.96
C HIS A 441 -13.09 11.83 18.58
N ALA A 442 -12.48 10.66 18.73
CA ALA A 442 -13.10 9.50 19.36
C ALA A 442 -13.43 9.77 20.84
N ILE A 443 -12.54 10.41 21.60
CA ILE A 443 -12.79 10.83 22.99
C ILE A 443 -13.97 11.79 23.06
N GLY A 444 -14.00 12.81 22.18
CA GLY A 444 -15.11 13.77 22.11
C GLY A 444 -16.44 13.09 21.79
N MET A 445 -16.47 12.15 20.83
CA MET A 445 -17.65 11.35 20.51
C MET A 445 -18.11 10.52 21.71
N ALA A 446 -17.19 9.82 22.37
CA ALA A 446 -17.51 8.95 23.50
C ALA A 446 -18.18 9.73 24.65
N ILE A 447 -17.71 10.95 24.92
CA ILE A 447 -18.28 11.83 25.94
C ILE A 447 -19.67 12.33 25.52
N LEU A 448 -19.78 12.92 24.33
CA LEU A 448 -21.03 13.52 23.84
C LEU A 448 -22.14 12.45 23.67
N VAL A 449 -21.85 11.40 22.90
CA VAL A 449 -22.82 10.35 22.59
C VAL A 449 -23.07 9.48 23.80
N GLY A 450 -22.05 9.21 24.63
CA GLY A 450 -22.22 8.45 25.87
C GLY A 450 -23.19 9.11 26.85
N VAL A 451 -23.05 10.42 27.08
CA VAL A 451 -24.00 11.16 27.93
C VAL A 451 -25.40 11.22 27.31
N SER A 452 -25.48 11.40 25.99
CA SER A 452 -26.75 11.36 25.25
C SER A 452 -27.47 10.02 25.42
N LEU A 453 -26.77 8.90 25.23
CA LEU A 453 -27.30 7.55 25.38
C LEU A 453 -27.68 7.24 26.82
N MET A 454 -26.89 7.70 27.81
CA MET A 454 -27.25 7.58 29.22
C MET A 454 -28.61 8.23 29.51
N LEU A 455 -28.83 9.44 29.00
CA LEU A 455 -30.10 10.15 29.15
C LEU A 455 -31.25 9.42 28.42
N THR A 456 -31.06 8.98 27.18
CA THR A 456 -32.13 8.33 26.42
C THR A 456 -32.50 6.97 27.01
N ILE A 457 -31.53 6.15 27.42
CA ILE A 457 -31.75 4.87 28.11
C ILE A 457 -32.51 5.10 29.42
N ARG A 458 -32.14 6.14 30.17
CA ARG A 458 -32.88 6.52 31.38
C ARG A 458 -34.32 6.93 31.08
N VAL A 459 -34.56 7.74 30.06
CA VAL A 459 -35.91 8.17 29.64
C VAL A 459 -36.75 6.98 29.13
N LEU A 460 -36.13 5.96 28.53
CA LEU A 460 -36.79 4.73 28.08
C LEU A 460 -37.19 3.78 29.22
N GLY A 461 -36.83 4.11 30.47
CA GLY A 461 -37.29 3.41 31.68
C GLY A 461 -36.26 2.52 32.34
N PHE A 462 -35.03 2.44 31.81
CA PHE A 462 -33.93 1.79 32.51
C PHE A 462 -33.45 2.67 33.68
N ALA A 463 -33.11 2.07 34.83
CA ALA A 463 -32.75 2.81 36.05
C ALA A 463 -33.77 3.91 36.45
N SER A 464 -35.07 3.60 36.31
CA SER A 464 -36.17 4.55 36.53
C SER A 464 -36.25 5.16 37.93
N SER A 465 -35.52 4.60 38.90
CA SER A 465 -35.37 5.13 40.25
C SER A 465 -34.54 6.42 40.34
N ILE A 466 -33.68 6.71 39.36
CA ILE A 466 -32.82 7.91 39.37
C ILE A 466 -33.59 9.08 38.75
N PRO A 467 -33.83 10.22 39.39
CA PRO A 467 -34.54 11.34 38.76
C PRO A 467 -33.89 11.83 37.46
N VAL A 468 -34.68 12.19 36.44
CA VAL A 468 -34.13 12.64 35.14
C VAL A 468 -33.47 14.02 35.28
N THR A 469 -33.94 14.83 36.23
CA THR A 469 -33.32 16.11 36.61
C THR A 469 -31.88 15.96 37.11
N THR A 470 -31.52 14.83 37.71
CA THR A 470 -30.14 14.51 38.15
C THR A 470 -29.16 14.42 36.97
N MET A 471 -29.65 14.23 35.74
CA MET A 471 -28.80 14.18 34.54
C MET A 471 -28.35 15.57 34.06
N ALA A 472 -28.91 16.65 34.61
CA ALA A 472 -28.64 18.03 34.18
C ALA A 472 -27.15 18.44 34.22
N PRO A 473 -26.35 18.09 35.24
CA PRO A 473 -24.94 18.48 35.29
C PRO A 473 -24.10 17.84 34.17
N TYR A 474 -24.42 16.59 33.78
CA TYR A 474 -23.71 15.88 32.72
C TYR A 474 -23.87 16.52 31.35
N TRP A 475 -24.91 17.35 31.16
CA TRP A 475 -25.07 18.13 29.93
C TRP A 475 -23.88 19.07 29.68
N ARG A 476 -23.29 19.65 30.73
CA ARG A 476 -22.08 20.49 30.57
C ARG A 476 -20.87 19.66 30.13
N VAL A 477 -20.77 18.42 30.60
CA VAL A 477 -19.73 17.48 30.18
C VAL A 477 -19.92 17.09 28.71
N ALA A 478 -21.15 16.82 28.29
CA ALA A 478 -21.49 16.56 26.89
C ALA A 478 -21.13 17.73 25.96
N GLN A 479 -21.35 18.97 26.41
CA GLN A 479 -20.93 20.17 25.68
C GLN A 479 -19.40 20.26 25.53
N GLY A 480 -18.64 19.92 26.57
CA GLY A 480 -17.17 19.81 26.50
C GLY A 480 -16.72 18.76 25.47
N GLY A 481 -17.34 17.57 25.49
CA GLY A 481 -17.11 16.52 24.50
C GLY A 481 -17.44 16.97 23.07
N PHE A 482 -18.54 17.70 22.88
CA PHE A 482 -18.91 18.28 21.59
C PHE A 482 -17.87 19.28 21.07
N VAL A 483 -17.33 20.15 21.92
CA VAL A 483 -16.30 21.12 21.53
C VAL A 483 -15.05 20.39 21.02
N VAL A 484 -14.56 19.40 21.78
CA VAL A 484 -13.42 18.57 21.35
C VAL A 484 -13.72 17.88 20.02
N ASN A 485 -14.91 17.29 19.91
CA ASN A 485 -15.32 16.56 18.71
C ASN A 485 -15.45 17.45 17.48
N LEU A 486 -15.99 18.67 17.64
CA LEU A 486 -16.17 19.64 16.57
C LEU A 486 -14.83 20.09 16.00
N PHE A 487 -13.91 20.53 16.86
CA PHE A 487 -12.61 21.03 16.41
C PHE A 487 -11.74 19.92 15.84
N SER A 488 -11.71 18.74 16.48
CA SER A 488 -11.02 17.58 15.90
C SER A 488 -11.67 17.09 14.60
N GLY A 489 -12.99 17.19 14.47
CA GLY A 489 -13.72 16.83 13.25
C GLY A 489 -13.43 17.79 12.08
N ILE A 490 -13.38 19.09 12.35
CA ILE A 490 -12.97 20.12 11.36
C ILE A 490 -11.52 19.86 10.94
N ALA A 491 -10.64 19.58 11.89
CA ALA A 491 -9.25 19.27 11.65
C ALA A 491 -9.09 18.02 10.75
N LEU A 492 -9.76 16.91 11.08
CA LEU A 492 -9.77 15.70 10.24
C LEU A 492 -10.37 15.96 8.85
N PHE A 493 -11.43 16.76 8.77
CA PHE A 493 -12.00 17.17 7.48
C PHE A 493 -10.99 17.96 6.66
N CYS A 494 -10.25 18.90 7.26
CA CYS A 494 -9.17 19.60 6.57
C CYS A 494 -8.06 18.67 6.10
N GLY A 495 -7.80 17.53 6.74
CA GLY A 495 -6.78 16.57 6.28
C GLY A 495 -7.13 15.86 4.96
N SER A 496 -8.43 15.70 4.67
CA SER A 496 -8.95 15.00 3.48
C SER A 496 -10.28 15.62 3.02
N ALA A 497 -10.32 16.94 2.80
CA ALA A 497 -11.56 17.69 2.63
C ALA A 497 -12.31 17.32 1.34
N SER A 498 -11.59 17.15 0.24
CA SER A 498 -12.13 16.73 -1.04
C SER A 498 -12.74 15.34 -0.94
N GLU A 499 -12.01 14.39 -0.35
CA GLU A 499 -12.47 13.02 -0.14
C GLU A 499 -13.72 12.96 0.76
N MET A 500 -13.64 13.56 1.95
CA MET A 500 -14.75 13.57 2.91
C MET A 500 -15.98 14.29 2.35
N TYR A 501 -15.79 15.35 1.55
CA TYR A 501 -16.90 16.10 0.98
C TYR A 501 -17.70 15.25 -0.02
N PHE A 502 -17.09 14.40 -0.84
CA PHE A 502 -17.80 13.54 -1.78
C PHE A 502 -18.26 12.21 -1.20
N ASN A 503 -17.65 11.76 -0.12
CA ASN A 503 -18.05 10.56 0.59
C ASN A 503 -19.51 10.64 1.08
N TRP A 504 -20.36 9.75 0.57
CA TRP A 504 -21.79 9.74 0.88
C TRP A 504 -22.06 9.32 2.32
N ALA A 505 -21.27 8.42 2.89
CA ALA A 505 -21.39 7.98 4.28
C ALA A 505 -21.03 9.13 5.24
N PHE A 506 -20.03 9.95 4.90
CA PHE A 506 -19.71 11.17 5.63
C PHE A 506 -20.88 12.16 5.59
N ARG A 507 -21.47 12.43 4.43
CA ARG A 507 -22.64 13.34 4.31
C ARG A 507 -23.81 12.87 5.16
N ILE A 508 -24.14 11.57 5.09
CA ILE A 508 -25.19 10.96 5.92
C ILE A 508 -24.85 11.11 7.40
N LYS A 509 -23.61 10.81 7.80
CA LYS A 509 -23.14 11.00 9.18
C LYS A 509 -23.33 12.44 9.64
N ILE A 510 -22.93 13.43 8.84
CA ILE A 510 -23.05 14.85 9.20
C ILE A 510 -24.52 15.23 9.40
N VAL A 511 -25.43 14.81 8.51
CA VAL A 511 -26.88 15.02 8.67
C VAL A 511 -27.39 14.36 9.95
N LEU A 512 -27.03 13.10 10.19
CA LEU A 512 -27.43 12.35 11.40
C LEU A 512 -26.87 12.99 12.68
N VAL A 513 -25.66 13.55 12.65
CA VAL A 513 -25.06 14.28 13.76
C VAL A 513 -25.86 15.55 14.05
N PHE A 514 -26.21 16.35 13.03
CA PHE A 514 -27.04 17.54 13.24
C PHE A 514 -28.42 17.18 13.82
N VAL A 515 -29.07 16.15 13.29
CA VAL A 515 -30.35 15.65 13.81
C VAL A 515 -30.19 15.14 15.23
N GLY A 516 -29.16 14.34 15.50
CA GLY A 516 -28.86 13.78 16.82
C GLY A 516 -28.63 14.87 17.86
N LEU A 517 -27.83 15.89 17.54
CA LEU A 517 -27.59 17.06 18.39
C LEU A 517 -28.87 17.82 18.69
N PHE A 518 -29.70 18.08 17.67
CA PHE A 518 -30.99 18.76 17.83
C PHE A 518 -31.94 17.96 18.72
N LEU A 519 -32.12 16.67 18.45
CA LEU A 519 -33.01 15.80 19.21
C LEU A 519 -32.55 15.65 20.66
N THR A 520 -31.25 15.46 20.90
CA THR A 520 -30.68 15.40 22.25
C THR A 520 -30.89 16.73 22.98
N TRP A 521 -30.62 17.88 22.35
CA TRP A 521 -30.86 19.19 22.95
C TRP A 521 -32.34 19.41 23.28
N TRP A 522 -33.24 19.00 22.38
CA TRP A 522 -34.68 19.12 22.60
C TRP A 522 -35.17 18.24 23.74
N LEU A 523 -34.69 17.00 23.80
CA LEU A 523 -34.96 16.06 24.88
C LEU A 523 -34.46 16.60 26.23
N VAL A 524 -33.21 17.10 26.27
CA VAL A 524 -32.62 17.76 27.45
C VAL A 524 -33.50 18.93 27.91
N LYS A 525 -33.89 19.83 27.00
CA LYS A 525 -34.74 20.99 27.36
C LYS A 525 -36.09 20.58 27.93
N ILE A 526 -36.71 19.53 27.38
CA ILE A 526 -38.02 19.06 27.85
C ILE A 526 -37.89 18.35 29.21
N CYS A 527 -36.94 17.42 29.33
CA CYS A 527 -36.86 16.51 30.46
C CYS A 527 -36.21 17.16 31.70
N ILE A 528 -35.19 17.99 31.53
CA ILE A 528 -34.46 18.58 32.67
C ILE A 528 -35.20 19.81 33.26
N LYS A 529 -36.05 20.51 32.48
CA LYS A 529 -36.72 21.74 32.94
C LYS A 529 -38.16 21.57 33.44
N ARG A 530 -38.84 20.45 33.17
CA ARG A 530 -40.30 20.33 33.42
C ARG A 530 -40.70 19.45 34.60
N SER A 531 -40.17 18.23 34.73
CA SER A 531 -40.59 17.25 35.75
C SER A 531 -39.77 15.96 35.63
N ASP A 532 -39.64 15.18 36.72
CA ASP A 532 -39.06 13.83 36.69
C ASP A 532 -40.00 12.77 36.08
N GLN A 533 -41.26 13.12 35.82
CA GLN A 533 -42.23 12.24 35.18
C GLN A 533 -42.01 12.19 33.66
N VAL A 534 -41.83 10.99 33.12
CA VAL A 534 -41.60 10.76 31.69
C VAL A 534 -42.90 10.40 30.96
N SER A 535 -43.27 11.19 29.96
CA SER A 535 -44.43 10.92 29.10
C SER A 535 -44.10 9.96 27.94
N LYS A 536 -45.13 9.32 27.37
CA LYS A 536 -44.98 8.46 26.18
C LYS A 536 -44.35 9.19 24.98
N VAL A 537 -44.58 10.49 24.85
CA VAL A 537 -43.99 11.32 23.79
C VAL A 537 -42.48 11.47 24.01
N GLN A 538 -42.05 11.71 25.25
CA GLN A 538 -40.63 11.81 25.60
C GLN A 538 -39.91 10.46 25.42
N ALA A 539 -40.55 9.34 25.77
CA ALA A 539 -40.00 8.01 25.54
C ALA A 539 -39.80 7.71 24.03
N ARG A 540 -40.76 8.08 23.17
CA ARG A 540 -40.61 7.95 21.72
C ARG A 540 -39.48 8.83 21.18
N LEU A 541 -39.40 10.06 21.64
CA LEU A 541 -38.32 10.98 21.28
C LEU A 541 -36.95 10.41 21.65
N ALA A 542 -36.83 9.83 22.85
CA ALA A 542 -35.60 9.17 23.30
C ALA A 542 -35.24 7.95 22.43
N ALA A 543 -36.22 7.12 22.04
CA ALA A 543 -35.98 5.97 21.15
C ALA A 543 -35.44 6.41 19.78
N VAL A 544 -36.05 7.45 19.18
CA VAL A 544 -35.59 8.01 17.90
C VAL A 544 -34.18 8.62 18.05
N THR A 545 -33.94 9.35 19.13
CA THR A 545 -32.63 9.94 19.43
C THR A 545 -31.54 8.87 19.52
N THR A 546 -31.80 7.77 20.23
CA THR A 546 -30.89 6.61 20.30
C THR A 546 -30.61 6.02 18.93
N LEU A 547 -31.65 5.78 18.11
CA LEU A 547 -31.50 5.23 16.77
C LEU A 547 -30.62 6.13 15.89
N ILE A 548 -30.85 7.44 15.92
CA ILE A 548 -30.06 8.42 15.14
C ILE A 548 -28.58 8.38 15.56
N TRP A 549 -28.27 8.33 16.85
CA TRP A 549 -26.88 8.24 17.32
C TRP A 549 -26.21 6.92 16.92
N VAL A 550 -26.93 5.80 16.98
CA VAL A 550 -26.42 4.50 16.52
C VAL A 550 -26.13 4.54 15.01
N LEU A 551 -27.06 5.07 14.21
CA LEU A 551 -26.85 5.24 12.77
C LEU A 551 -25.70 6.18 12.45
N ALA A 552 -25.50 7.25 13.24
CA ALA A 552 -24.37 8.17 13.07
C ALA A 552 -23.02 7.49 13.37
N ILE A 553 -22.95 6.61 14.38
CA ILE A 553 -21.75 5.82 14.68
C ILE A 553 -21.47 4.82 13.55
N ILE A 554 -22.51 4.12 13.07
CA ILE A 554 -22.38 3.17 11.96
C ILE A 554 -21.91 3.91 10.70
N ALA A 555 -22.58 5.00 10.32
CA ALA A 555 -22.17 5.84 9.19
C ALA A 555 -20.73 6.34 9.35
N GLY A 556 -20.32 6.69 10.57
CA GLY A 556 -18.94 7.07 10.88
C GLY A 556 -17.91 5.96 10.71
N ARG A 557 -18.28 4.70 10.92
CA ARG A 557 -17.41 3.56 10.58
C ARG A 557 -17.40 3.30 9.08
N LEU A 558 -18.56 3.44 8.42
CA LEU A 558 -18.71 3.27 6.98
C LEU A 558 -17.89 4.26 6.15
N ILE A 559 -17.54 5.43 6.69
CA ILE A 559 -16.62 6.38 6.04
C ILE A 559 -15.33 5.68 5.59
N GLY A 560 -14.74 4.83 6.43
CA GLY A 560 -13.48 4.14 6.12
C GLY A 560 -13.64 2.88 5.25
N TYR A 561 -14.86 2.55 4.82
CA TYR A 561 -15.13 1.41 3.95
C TYR A 561 -15.65 1.85 2.58
N TRP A 562 -16.40 2.94 2.53
CA TRP A 562 -17.15 3.42 1.37
C TRP A 562 -16.80 4.89 1.11
N SER A 563 -15.70 5.12 0.37
CA SER A 563 -15.20 6.44 -0.07
C SER A 563 -15.67 6.80 -1.47
#